data_AF-A0A3M6UJ32-F1
#
_entry.id   AF-A0A3M6UJ32-F1
#
_cell.length_a   1.000
_cell.length_b   1.000
_cell.length_c   1.000
_cell.angle_alpha   90.00
_cell.angle_beta   90.00
_cell.angle_gamma   90.00
#
_symmetry.space_group_name_H-M   'P 1'
#
loop_
_entity.id
_entity.type
_entity.pdbx_description
1 polymer ?
#
loop_
_entity_poly.entity_id
_entity_poly.type
_entity_poly.pdbx_seq_one_letter_code
_entity_poly.pdbx_strand_id
1 'polypeptide(L)'
;MNVNGKPFPFSCNSSILYSSDDKKRIRSLSQTVQVSAVDYSFPQSDTLKVDMRSSIQRASVSDQCTEGLAVHPTSQFCEDVDECSLGTASCPSGEECVNTAGSYRCRVKCADGFLMTANDTCVDVNECEFANSSDSLHRNDPCLHRCDNLPGSYRCYCKDGYHLKGDRCEDIDECGTRLCDHGCENTEGGYRCFCFQGYRYVSDNQCVDVNECAENSTLCGNLHCVNLPGSFQCLGKCDVGFKRTMDDKECVDLHECDEGRHNCKSNQMCMNTYGSFYCVCPRGYSAKTVNSPCEDVDECKQFQGICEHQCVNTIGSFECRCPGGGILNPDQRTCSGVDECALEKLRCEQQCDFTAQGYKCSCSRGYRLADNKQDCVDVDECSSNSTNSCQYACINTLGGYRCECPVGYHLSADGKKCQDVDECALTGGPCSQNQCYNTRGSYQCLPSSCPQYYNNVGSGFCVNQCSTPGYYCTAQATRQEVFTLPLGFPADTDIARLIPFFPPYMASLRYYCQFQYTFSTQPSPFGIRMLGNQAVIFTKEKLGKAGIHQLQVTADLHYMDGTLACRTVFTVYIDIS
;
A
#
# COMPACT_ATOMS: atom_id res chain seq x y z
N MET A 1 37.43 -1.34 -90.44
CA MET A 1 38.00 -2.39 -89.58
C MET A 1 36.94 -3.46 -89.36
N ASN A 2 37.32 -4.74 -89.29
CA ASN A 2 36.40 -5.85 -89.02
C ASN A 2 36.35 -6.16 -87.53
N VAL A 3 35.16 -6.15 -86.94
CA VAL A 3 34.89 -6.74 -85.62
C VAL A 3 33.83 -7.82 -85.84
N ASN A 4 34.16 -9.07 -85.49
CA ASN A 4 33.27 -10.23 -85.57
C ASN A 4 32.65 -10.51 -86.96
N GLY A 5 33.45 -10.37 -88.03
CA GLY A 5 33.10 -10.92 -89.35
C GLY A 5 31.90 -10.31 -90.06
N LYS A 6 31.32 -9.21 -89.53
CA LYS A 6 30.32 -8.39 -90.23
C LYS A 6 30.95 -7.03 -90.56
N PRO A 7 30.80 -6.53 -91.80
CA PRO A 7 31.33 -5.22 -92.16
C PRO A 7 30.57 -4.16 -91.36
N PHE A 8 31.25 -3.49 -90.44
CA PHE A 8 30.71 -2.30 -89.80
C PHE A 8 30.87 -1.14 -90.79
N PRO A 9 29.79 -0.49 -91.26
CA PRO A 9 29.89 0.63 -92.16
C PRO A 9 30.38 1.83 -91.36
N PHE A 10 31.68 2.09 -91.42
CA PHE A 10 32.21 3.36 -90.95
C PHE A 10 32.22 4.33 -92.13
N SER A 11 31.33 5.32 -92.09
CA SER A 11 31.35 6.45 -93.00
C SER A 11 32.32 7.48 -92.45
N CYS A 12 33.47 7.67 -93.10
CA CYS A 12 34.39 8.75 -92.75
C CYS A 12 33.84 10.04 -93.36
N ASN A 13 33.06 10.80 -92.58
CA ASN A 13 32.37 11.99 -93.13
C ASN A 13 33.33 13.15 -93.45
N SER A 14 34.56 13.15 -92.92
CA SER A 14 35.63 14.06 -93.35
C SER A 14 37.00 13.58 -92.85
N SER A 15 38.07 13.83 -93.62
CA SER A 15 39.46 13.63 -93.18
C SER A 15 40.20 14.97 -93.24
N ILE A 16 41.08 15.22 -92.27
CA ILE A 16 41.85 16.46 -92.18
C ILE A 16 43.32 16.16 -91.95
N LEU A 17 44.16 16.52 -92.91
CA LEU A 17 45.61 16.39 -92.82
C LEU A 17 46.23 17.71 -92.35
N TYR A 18 47.20 17.63 -91.46
CA TYR A 18 47.97 18.77 -90.96
C TYR A 18 49.46 18.53 -91.15
N SER A 19 50.22 19.59 -91.45
CA SER A 19 51.70 19.51 -91.46
C SER A 19 52.24 19.47 -90.02
N SER A 20 53.24 18.63 -89.74
CA SER A 20 53.85 18.51 -88.40
C SER A 20 54.59 19.77 -87.97
N ASP A 21 55.17 20.51 -88.92
CA ASP A 21 56.10 21.60 -88.63
C ASP A 21 55.37 22.94 -88.40
N ASP A 22 54.23 23.17 -89.08
CA ASP A 22 53.47 24.44 -89.03
C ASP A 22 52.02 24.32 -88.54
N LYS A 23 51.52 23.11 -88.27
CA LYS A 23 50.14 22.80 -87.82
C LYS A 23 49.00 23.41 -88.68
N LYS A 24 49.27 23.76 -89.95
CA LYS A 24 48.25 24.22 -90.90
C LYS A 24 47.63 23.06 -91.67
N ARG A 25 46.35 23.23 -92.02
CA ARG A 25 45.51 22.26 -92.75
C ARG A 25 45.99 22.12 -94.20
N ILE A 26 46.35 20.91 -94.62
CA ILE A 26 46.78 20.61 -95.99
C ILE A 26 45.51 20.39 -96.83
N ARG A 27 45.36 21.12 -97.94
CA ARG A 27 44.12 21.12 -98.75
C ARG A 27 44.13 20.10 -99.89
N SER A 28 45.29 19.67 -100.38
CA SER A 28 45.40 18.53 -101.32
C SER A 28 46.78 17.87 -101.24
N LEU A 29 46.82 16.56 -101.48
CA LEU A 29 48.04 15.75 -101.54
C LEU A 29 47.98 14.97 -102.87
N SER A 30 48.94 15.18 -103.77
CA SER A 30 48.93 14.52 -105.09
C SER A 30 49.68 13.17 -105.11
N GLN A 31 50.15 12.68 -103.96
CA GLN A 31 50.85 11.41 -103.83
C GLN A 31 50.16 10.49 -102.81
N THR A 32 50.09 9.21 -103.14
CA THR A 32 49.59 8.15 -102.25
C THR A 32 50.55 7.98 -101.07
N VAL A 33 50.10 8.30 -99.86
CA VAL A 33 50.87 8.06 -98.63
C VAL A 33 50.70 6.60 -98.21
N GLN A 34 51.80 5.85 -98.10
CA GLN A 34 51.76 4.52 -97.51
C GLN A 34 51.84 4.61 -95.99
N VAL A 35 50.84 4.05 -95.32
CA VAL A 35 50.77 3.96 -93.85
C VAL A 35 51.41 2.65 -93.42
N SER A 36 52.51 2.71 -92.69
CA SER A 36 53.30 1.52 -92.32
C SER A 36 52.93 0.90 -90.97
N ALA A 37 52.18 1.58 -90.10
CA ALA A 37 51.55 1.02 -88.89
C ALA A 37 50.53 2.00 -88.29
N VAL A 38 49.45 1.49 -87.69
CA VAL A 38 48.47 2.27 -86.91
C VAL A 38 48.37 1.67 -85.52
N ASP A 39 48.67 2.46 -84.48
CA ASP A 39 48.50 2.06 -83.09
C ASP A 39 47.24 2.73 -82.51
N TYR A 40 46.44 2.01 -81.71
CA TYR A 40 45.15 2.50 -81.21
C TYR A 40 45.01 2.33 -79.69
N SER A 41 44.55 3.38 -79.01
CA SER A 41 44.05 3.32 -77.64
C SER A 41 42.74 4.12 -77.52
N PHE A 42 41.71 3.52 -76.91
CA PHE A 42 40.40 4.15 -76.72
C PHE A 42 40.32 4.84 -75.36
N PRO A 43 39.95 6.13 -75.34
CA PRO A 43 38.92 6.56 -74.39
C PRO A 43 37.92 7.57 -74.97
N GLN A 44 36.63 7.27 -74.82
CA GLN A 44 35.48 8.19 -74.74
C GLN A 44 35.49 9.46 -75.63
N SER A 45 35.74 9.34 -76.93
CA SER A 45 35.31 10.34 -77.92
C SER A 45 35.15 9.73 -79.32
N ASP A 46 34.21 10.26 -80.11
CA ASP A 46 33.83 9.77 -81.44
C ASP A 46 34.86 10.09 -82.56
N THR A 47 36.14 10.34 -82.23
CA THR A 47 37.18 10.70 -83.22
C THR A 47 38.45 9.84 -83.12
N LEU A 48 38.87 9.26 -84.25
CA LEU A 48 40.09 8.44 -84.38
C LEU A 48 41.24 9.29 -84.96
N LYS A 49 42.36 9.42 -84.25
CA LYS A 49 43.59 10.10 -84.74
C LYS A 49 44.64 9.09 -85.18
N VAL A 50 45.20 9.28 -86.38
CA VAL A 50 46.25 8.43 -86.96
C VAL A 50 47.41 9.32 -87.43
N ASP A 51 48.63 9.08 -86.93
CA ASP A 51 49.84 9.81 -87.35
C ASP A 51 50.48 9.13 -88.57
N MET A 52 50.68 9.89 -89.65
CA MET A 52 51.34 9.42 -90.89
C MET A 52 52.51 10.34 -91.23
N ARG A 53 53.66 9.78 -91.64
CA ARG A 53 54.84 10.55 -92.07
C ARG A 53 55.16 10.28 -93.54
N SER A 54 55.20 11.32 -94.38
CA SER A 54 55.72 11.25 -95.76
C SER A 54 56.50 12.51 -96.14
N SER A 55 57.40 12.40 -97.11
CA SER A 55 58.25 13.49 -97.61
C SER A 55 58.01 13.72 -99.11
N ILE A 56 57.47 14.88 -99.49
CA ILE A 56 57.12 15.20 -100.89
C ILE A 56 58.23 16.05 -101.53
N GLN A 57 58.81 15.56 -102.65
CA GLN A 57 59.75 16.30 -103.51
C GLN A 57 58.98 16.90 -104.71
N ARG A 58 59.16 18.20 -105.00
CA ARG A 58 58.51 18.87 -106.15
C ARG A 58 59.25 18.58 -107.46
N ALA A 59 58.52 18.10 -108.48
CA ALA A 59 58.98 18.03 -109.88
C ALA A 59 57.97 18.73 -110.81
N SER A 60 58.48 19.13 -111.98
CA SER A 60 58.08 20.25 -112.85
C SER A 60 56.85 20.07 -113.76
N VAL A 61 56.31 21.25 -114.12
CA VAL A 61 55.10 21.66 -114.84
C VAL A 61 54.95 21.11 -116.29
N SER A 62 53.72 20.73 -116.66
CA SER A 62 53.19 20.69 -118.04
C SER A 62 51.84 21.43 -118.07
N ASP A 63 51.73 22.50 -118.84
CA ASP A 63 50.68 23.55 -118.74
C ASP A 63 49.32 23.24 -119.42
N GLN A 64 48.77 22.01 -119.38
CA GLN A 64 47.42 21.75 -119.93
C GLN A 64 46.57 20.78 -119.08
N CYS A 65 45.39 21.25 -118.64
CA CYS A 65 44.38 20.45 -117.93
C CYS A 65 43.44 19.72 -118.89
N THR A 66 42.95 18.55 -118.48
CA THR A 66 41.90 17.82 -119.21
C THR A 66 40.56 18.55 -119.13
N GLU A 67 39.72 18.36 -120.14
CA GLU A 67 38.38 18.95 -120.23
C GLU A 67 37.57 18.66 -118.95
N GLY A 68 36.86 19.67 -118.42
CA GLY A 68 36.17 19.61 -117.12
C GLY A 68 37.01 20.03 -115.90
N LEU A 69 38.33 20.27 -116.06
CA LEU A 69 39.20 20.79 -115.01
C LEU A 69 39.84 22.13 -115.43
N ALA A 70 39.98 23.09 -114.50
CA ALA A 70 40.59 24.39 -114.73
C ALA A 70 41.92 24.54 -113.96
N VAL A 71 42.87 25.27 -114.55
CA VAL A 71 44.16 25.55 -113.92
C VAL A 71 43.96 26.50 -112.74
N HIS A 72 44.36 26.09 -111.54
CA HIS A 72 44.23 26.93 -110.36
C HIS A 72 45.22 28.12 -110.40
N PRO A 73 44.78 29.38 -110.11
CA PRO A 73 45.53 30.61 -110.41
C PRO A 73 46.90 30.77 -109.74
N THR A 74 47.22 30.00 -108.69
CA THR A 74 48.44 30.18 -107.88
C THR A 74 49.31 28.93 -107.76
N SER A 75 48.94 27.82 -108.40
CA SER A 75 49.53 26.52 -108.05
C SER A 75 49.73 25.53 -109.21
N GLN A 76 49.43 25.91 -110.46
CA GLN A 76 49.72 25.10 -111.66
C GLN A 76 49.23 23.64 -111.59
N PHE A 77 48.17 23.37 -110.82
CA PHE A 77 47.44 22.10 -110.82
C PHE A 77 46.00 22.31 -111.29
N CYS A 78 45.39 21.25 -111.81
CA CYS A 78 44.03 21.27 -112.34
C CYS A 78 43.04 21.00 -111.20
N GLU A 79 42.10 21.91 -110.99
CA GLU A 79 40.96 21.73 -110.11
C GLU A 79 39.70 21.42 -110.91
N ASP A 80 38.83 20.65 -110.28
CA ASP A 80 37.51 20.36 -110.83
C ASP A 80 36.68 21.62 -110.99
N VAL A 81 36.06 21.77 -112.17
CA VAL A 81 35.14 22.87 -112.43
C VAL A 81 33.76 22.45 -111.93
N ASP A 82 33.32 23.00 -110.81
CA ASP A 82 31.98 22.69 -110.29
C ASP A 82 30.88 23.32 -111.16
N GLU A 83 30.39 22.55 -112.14
CA GLU A 83 29.37 23.03 -113.08
C GLU A 83 28.01 23.26 -112.42
N CYS A 84 27.76 22.63 -111.26
CA CYS A 84 26.54 22.83 -110.48
C CYS A 84 26.54 24.18 -109.78
N SER A 85 27.65 24.55 -109.13
CA SER A 85 27.81 25.84 -108.44
C SER A 85 27.89 27.02 -109.43
N LEU A 86 28.45 26.78 -110.61
CA LEU A 86 28.54 27.79 -111.68
C LEU A 86 27.22 27.94 -112.48
N GLY A 87 26.25 27.05 -112.27
CA GLY A 87 24.97 27.05 -112.99
C GLY A 87 25.10 26.71 -114.47
N THR A 88 26.22 26.10 -114.87
CA THR A 88 26.51 25.71 -116.26
C THR A 88 26.10 24.26 -116.55
N ALA A 89 25.77 23.49 -115.52
CA ALA A 89 25.22 22.15 -115.66
C ALA A 89 23.84 22.15 -116.35
N SER A 90 23.68 21.34 -117.39
CA SER A 90 22.40 21.14 -118.10
C SER A 90 21.72 19.87 -117.62
N CYS A 91 20.92 19.99 -116.56
CA CYS A 91 20.06 18.92 -116.09
C CYS A 91 18.63 19.03 -116.64
N PRO A 92 17.96 17.91 -116.97
CA PRO A 92 16.54 17.90 -117.29
C PRO A 92 15.67 18.54 -116.19
N SER A 93 14.53 19.10 -116.57
CA SER A 93 13.61 19.78 -115.63
C SER A 93 13.14 18.83 -114.52
N GLY A 94 13.51 19.13 -113.27
CA GLY A 94 13.14 18.36 -112.07
C GLY A 94 14.27 17.52 -111.47
N GLU A 95 15.46 17.55 -112.05
CA GLU A 95 16.65 16.87 -111.52
C GLU A 95 17.60 17.86 -110.82
N GLU A 96 18.24 17.39 -109.75
CA GLU A 96 19.27 18.11 -109.01
C GLU A 96 20.66 17.75 -109.57
N CYS A 97 21.50 18.78 -109.73
CA CYS A 97 22.88 18.63 -110.18
C CYS A 97 23.78 18.17 -109.03
N VAL A 98 24.59 17.14 -109.29
CA VAL A 98 25.65 16.67 -108.39
C VAL A 98 26.98 16.78 -109.10
N ASN A 99 27.87 17.60 -108.55
CA ASN A 99 29.21 17.81 -109.09
C ASN A 99 30.06 16.54 -108.88
N THR A 100 30.80 16.14 -109.91
CA THR A 100 31.70 14.98 -109.88
C THR A 100 33.06 15.38 -110.43
N ALA A 101 34.13 14.65 -110.09
CA ALA A 101 35.46 15.08 -110.55
C ALA A 101 35.58 14.99 -112.09
N GLY A 102 35.75 16.14 -112.74
CA GLY A 102 35.86 16.35 -114.18
C GLY A 102 34.53 16.43 -114.94
N SER A 103 33.36 16.42 -114.26
CA SER A 103 32.03 16.51 -114.89
C SER A 103 30.90 16.66 -113.85
N TYR A 104 29.65 16.75 -114.27
CA TYR A 104 28.48 16.67 -113.39
C TYR A 104 27.56 15.50 -113.78
N ARG A 105 26.73 15.05 -112.83
CA ARG A 105 25.60 14.16 -113.12
C ARG A 105 24.31 14.71 -112.52
N CYS A 106 23.20 14.43 -113.17
CA CYS A 106 21.88 14.83 -112.72
C CYS A 106 21.21 13.64 -112.02
N ARG A 107 20.53 13.89 -110.90
CA ARG A 107 19.72 12.90 -110.19
C ARG A 107 18.33 13.45 -109.93
N VAL A 108 17.34 12.60 -109.73
CA VAL A 108 15.96 13.03 -109.45
C VAL A 108 15.93 13.90 -108.19
N LYS A 109 15.11 14.95 -108.16
CA LYS A 109 14.79 15.67 -106.93
C LYS A 109 13.47 15.14 -106.37
N CYS A 110 13.47 14.66 -105.12
CA CYS A 110 12.23 14.23 -104.47
C CYS A 110 11.33 15.43 -104.12
N ALA A 111 10.02 15.23 -104.24
CA ALA A 111 9.03 16.18 -103.75
C ALA A 111 9.06 16.24 -102.20
N ASP A 112 8.56 17.34 -101.63
CA ASP A 112 8.46 17.47 -100.17
C ASP A 112 7.63 16.30 -99.60
N GLY A 113 8.07 15.74 -98.47
CA GLY A 113 7.48 14.52 -97.87
C GLY A 113 7.99 13.19 -98.44
N PHE A 114 8.96 13.21 -99.37
CA PHE A 114 9.58 11.99 -99.91
C PHE A 114 11.10 11.97 -99.66
N LEU A 115 11.66 10.81 -99.30
CA LEU A 115 13.09 10.60 -99.10
C LEU A 115 13.73 9.87 -100.30
N MET A 116 14.94 10.31 -100.65
CA MET A 116 15.72 9.67 -101.72
C MET A 116 16.44 8.43 -101.20
N THR A 117 16.29 7.31 -101.90
CA THR A 117 17.02 6.07 -101.60
C THR A 117 18.37 6.02 -102.31
N ALA A 118 19.23 5.06 -101.93
CA ALA A 118 20.56 4.88 -102.53
C ALA A 118 20.55 4.58 -104.05
N ASN A 119 19.37 4.24 -104.62
CA ASN A 119 19.18 3.95 -106.04
C ASN A 119 18.50 5.11 -106.80
N ASP A 120 18.56 6.33 -106.28
CA ASP A 120 17.97 7.54 -106.88
C ASP A 120 16.43 7.44 -107.13
N THR A 121 15.71 6.66 -106.30
CA THR A 121 14.23 6.63 -106.27
C THR A 121 13.68 7.29 -105.02
N CYS A 122 12.54 7.98 -105.17
CA CYS A 122 11.85 8.65 -104.06
C CYS A 122 10.82 7.73 -103.42
N VAL A 123 10.90 7.58 -102.10
CA VAL A 123 9.93 6.85 -101.29
C VAL A 123 9.24 7.80 -100.32
N ASP A 124 7.95 7.58 -100.12
CA ASP A 124 7.13 8.37 -99.21
C ASP A 124 7.67 8.27 -97.77
N VAL A 125 7.77 9.41 -97.09
CA VAL A 125 8.14 9.42 -95.67
C VAL A 125 6.87 9.14 -94.88
N ASN A 126 6.76 7.96 -94.29
CA ASN A 126 5.60 7.67 -93.45
C ASN A 126 5.70 8.44 -92.13
N GLU A 127 5.03 9.59 -92.03
CA GLU A 127 5.09 10.44 -90.83
C GLU A 127 4.35 9.82 -89.63
N CYS A 128 3.53 8.79 -89.86
CA CYS A 128 2.82 8.04 -88.82
C CYS A 128 3.59 6.80 -88.32
N GLU A 129 4.73 6.41 -88.92
CA GLU A 129 5.46 5.18 -88.59
C GLU A 129 6.45 5.29 -87.41
N PHE A 130 6.36 6.33 -86.59
CA PHE A 130 7.05 6.40 -85.29
C PHE A 130 6.35 5.62 -84.17
N ALA A 131 5.74 4.49 -84.52
CA ALA A 131 5.07 3.60 -83.59
C ALA A 131 5.79 2.25 -83.55
N ASN A 132 6.98 2.22 -82.92
CA ASN A 132 7.58 1.04 -82.22
C ASN A 132 9.06 1.27 -81.86
N SER A 133 9.38 2.33 -81.11
CA SER A 133 10.58 2.31 -80.26
C SER A 133 10.14 2.54 -78.81
N SER A 134 10.34 1.50 -77.99
CA SER A 134 10.08 1.53 -76.55
C SER A 134 11.21 2.27 -75.82
N ASP A 135 11.44 3.53 -76.20
CA ASP A 135 12.35 4.42 -75.49
C ASP A 135 11.67 5.78 -75.27
N SER A 136 11.57 6.18 -74.01
CA SER A 136 10.72 7.27 -73.51
C SER A 136 11.34 8.66 -73.73
N LEU A 137 12.11 8.82 -74.81
CA LEU A 137 12.79 10.07 -75.16
C LEU A 137 12.53 10.58 -76.59
N HIS A 138 11.53 10.03 -77.30
CA HIS A 138 11.13 10.54 -78.63
C HIS A 138 9.75 11.20 -78.60
N ARG A 139 9.76 12.45 -78.11
CA ARG A 139 8.68 13.44 -78.20
C ARG A 139 8.55 13.92 -79.65
N ASN A 140 7.83 13.22 -80.52
CA ASN A 140 7.27 13.74 -81.78
C ASN A 140 6.34 12.72 -82.47
N ASP A 141 5.32 12.19 -81.77
CA ASP A 141 4.09 11.81 -82.47
C ASP A 141 3.43 13.13 -82.91
N PRO A 142 3.30 13.39 -84.22
CA PRO A 142 2.77 14.66 -84.71
C PRO A 142 1.29 14.84 -84.33
N CYS A 143 0.51 13.75 -84.22
CA CYS A 143 -0.94 13.80 -84.07
C CYS A 143 -1.46 13.56 -82.64
N LEU A 144 -0.67 12.93 -81.76
CA LEU A 144 -1.02 12.51 -80.37
C LEU A 144 -2.17 11.49 -80.25
N HIS A 145 -3.12 11.53 -81.18
CA HIS A 145 -4.28 10.64 -81.29
C HIS A 145 -4.14 9.74 -82.52
N ARG A 146 -4.88 10.03 -83.59
CA ARG A 146 -4.88 9.18 -84.78
C ARG A 146 -4.18 9.92 -85.93
N CYS A 147 -3.22 9.25 -86.55
CA CYS A 147 -2.47 9.69 -87.72
C CYS A 147 -2.76 8.74 -88.90
N ASP A 148 -3.20 9.29 -90.03
CA ASP A 148 -3.31 8.56 -91.28
C ASP A 148 -2.25 9.10 -92.28
N ASN A 149 -1.34 8.23 -92.73
CA ASN A 149 -0.26 8.57 -93.67
C ASN A 149 -0.79 8.75 -95.09
N LEU A 150 -0.37 9.80 -95.77
CA LEU A 150 -0.76 10.12 -97.15
C LEU A 150 0.51 10.32 -98.00
N PRO A 151 0.47 10.12 -99.32
CA PRO A 151 1.64 10.40 -100.15
C PRO A 151 2.08 11.87 -100.04
N GLY A 152 3.26 12.11 -99.49
CA GLY A 152 3.90 13.41 -99.26
C GLY A 152 3.36 14.22 -98.08
N SER A 153 2.49 13.66 -97.23
CA SER A 153 1.86 14.37 -96.10
C SER A 153 1.14 13.40 -95.14
N TYR A 154 0.55 13.92 -94.07
CA TYR A 154 -0.24 13.11 -93.13
C TYR A 154 -1.48 13.88 -92.67
N ARG A 155 -2.44 13.18 -92.05
CA ARG A 155 -3.62 13.81 -91.47
C ARG A 155 -3.90 13.30 -90.06
N CYS A 156 -4.16 14.24 -89.16
CA CYS A 156 -4.50 13.97 -87.77
C CYS A 156 -6.02 14.01 -87.53
N TYR A 157 -6.50 13.11 -86.66
CA TYR A 157 -7.88 13.10 -86.17
C TYR A 157 -7.92 13.03 -84.65
N CYS A 158 -8.77 13.87 -84.06
CA CYS A 158 -8.95 13.93 -82.62
C CYS A 158 -10.08 13.03 -82.15
N LYS A 159 -9.92 12.47 -80.96
CA LYS A 159 -11.00 11.77 -80.24
C LYS A 159 -12.06 12.79 -79.80
N ASP A 160 -13.27 12.31 -79.50
CA ASP A 160 -14.34 13.14 -78.92
C ASP A 160 -13.84 13.83 -77.64
N GLY A 161 -14.25 15.10 -77.43
CA GLY A 161 -13.74 15.95 -76.35
C GLY A 161 -12.47 16.74 -76.68
N TYR A 162 -11.93 16.60 -77.91
CA TYR A 162 -10.72 17.30 -78.35
C TYR A 162 -10.95 18.01 -79.67
N HIS A 163 -10.26 19.13 -79.88
CA HIS A 163 -10.24 19.85 -81.15
C HIS A 163 -8.84 19.88 -81.75
N LEU A 164 -8.78 19.88 -83.08
CA LEU A 164 -7.52 19.92 -83.82
C LEU A 164 -7.01 21.36 -83.93
N LYS A 165 -5.78 21.61 -83.49
CA LYS A 165 -5.12 22.92 -83.58
C LYS A 165 -3.72 22.74 -84.14
N GLY A 166 -3.54 23.16 -85.39
CA GLY A 166 -2.39 22.72 -86.19
C GLY A 166 -2.49 21.22 -86.42
N ASP A 167 -1.45 20.48 -86.04
CA ASP A 167 -1.43 19.01 -86.16
C ASP A 167 -1.67 18.31 -84.82
N ARG A 168 -1.96 19.05 -83.73
CA ARG A 168 -2.11 18.48 -82.38
C ARG A 168 -3.55 18.56 -81.90
N CYS A 169 -3.99 17.52 -81.21
CA CYS A 169 -5.26 17.51 -80.52
C CYS A 169 -5.12 18.18 -79.14
N GLU A 170 -5.85 19.27 -78.94
CA GLU A 170 -5.98 19.95 -77.65
C GLU A 170 -7.37 19.66 -77.07
N ASP A 171 -7.41 19.44 -75.76
CA ASP A 171 -8.62 19.21 -75.00
C ASP A 171 -9.59 20.41 -75.12
N ILE A 172 -10.89 20.13 -75.22
CA ILE A 172 -11.92 21.16 -75.25
C ILE A 172 -12.30 21.48 -73.81
N ASP A 173 -11.98 22.68 -73.34
CA ASP A 173 -12.44 23.11 -72.01
C ASP A 173 -13.94 23.41 -72.01
N GLU A 174 -14.76 22.42 -71.66
CA GLU A 174 -16.22 22.57 -71.65
C GLU A 174 -16.72 23.48 -70.50
N CYS A 175 -15.87 23.75 -69.50
CA CYS A 175 -16.20 24.63 -68.37
C CYS A 175 -16.23 26.11 -68.74
N GLY A 176 -15.72 26.50 -69.91
CA GLY A 176 -15.87 27.86 -70.46
C GLY A 176 -17.31 28.23 -70.82
N THR A 177 -18.19 27.24 -70.88
CA THR A 177 -19.63 27.38 -71.13
C THR A 177 -20.41 27.03 -69.86
N ARG A 178 -21.51 27.74 -69.55
CA ARG A 178 -22.32 27.54 -68.31
C ARG A 178 -23.10 26.20 -68.32
N LEU A 179 -22.39 25.07 -68.34
CA LEU A 179 -22.96 23.71 -68.39
C LEU A 179 -23.27 23.13 -67.00
N CYS A 180 -22.51 23.51 -65.99
CA CYS A 180 -22.73 23.10 -64.60
C CYS A 180 -23.54 24.15 -63.84
N ASP A 181 -24.49 23.73 -63.01
CA ASP A 181 -25.21 24.63 -62.10
C ASP A 181 -24.25 25.31 -61.11
N HIS A 182 -23.30 24.53 -60.58
CA HIS A 182 -22.27 24.98 -59.62
C HIS A 182 -20.86 24.89 -60.22
N GLY A 183 -19.98 24.08 -59.63
CA GLY A 183 -18.59 23.98 -60.04
C GLY A 183 -18.41 23.06 -61.24
N CYS A 184 -17.46 23.41 -62.11
CA CYS A 184 -17.02 22.62 -63.25
C CYS A 184 -15.51 22.41 -63.16
N GLU A 185 -15.07 21.18 -63.39
CA GLU A 185 -13.67 20.83 -63.51
C GLU A 185 -13.44 20.19 -64.87
N ASN A 186 -12.54 20.80 -65.64
CA ASN A 186 -12.14 20.29 -66.94
C ASN A 186 -11.19 19.09 -66.77
N THR A 187 -11.44 18.02 -67.50
CA THR A 187 -10.67 16.77 -67.46
C THR A 187 -10.22 16.39 -68.86
N GLU A 188 -9.21 15.55 -68.99
CA GLU A 188 -8.77 15.13 -70.33
C GLU A 188 -9.88 14.37 -71.08
N GLY A 189 -10.43 14.99 -72.13
CA GLY A 189 -11.48 14.48 -73.00
C GLY A 189 -12.92 14.72 -72.53
N GLY A 190 -13.12 15.59 -71.54
CA GLY A 190 -14.45 15.95 -71.05
C GLY A 190 -14.41 16.73 -69.74
N TYR A 191 -15.53 16.83 -69.03
CA TYR A 191 -15.63 17.61 -67.79
C TYR A 191 -16.39 16.86 -66.70
N ARG A 192 -16.23 17.31 -65.45
CA ARG A 192 -17.10 16.89 -64.34
C ARG A 192 -17.67 18.08 -63.59
N CYS A 193 -18.96 18.02 -63.30
CA CYS A 193 -19.60 18.99 -62.43
C CYS A 193 -19.55 18.54 -60.97
N PHE A 194 -19.47 19.51 -60.05
CA PHE A 194 -19.57 19.26 -58.62
C PHE A 194 -20.43 20.33 -57.93
N CYS A 195 -21.09 19.93 -56.85
CA CYS A 195 -21.96 20.82 -56.09
C CYS A 195 -21.19 21.52 -54.99
N PHE A 196 -21.50 22.81 -54.75
CA PHE A 196 -21.03 23.51 -53.56
C PHE A 196 -21.60 22.89 -52.28
N GLN A 197 -20.96 23.19 -51.15
CA GLN A 197 -21.39 22.73 -49.83
C GLN A 197 -22.86 23.12 -49.57
N GLY A 198 -23.64 22.19 -49.01
CA GLY A 198 -25.09 22.35 -48.80
C GLY A 198 -25.97 21.88 -49.97
N TYR A 199 -25.37 21.36 -51.04
CA TYR A 199 -26.10 20.87 -52.21
C TYR A 199 -25.67 19.46 -52.60
N ARG A 200 -26.59 18.67 -53.17
CA ARG A 200 -26.34 17.31 -53.64
C ARG A 200 -26.58 17.18 -55.15
N TYR A 201 -25.79 16.32 -55.77
CA TYR A 201 -25.91 15.99 -57.20
C TYR A 201 -27.11 15.08 -57.42
N VAL A 202 -27.97 15.40 -58.40
CA VAL A 202 -29.17 14.59 -58.72
C VAL A 202 -29.01 13.91 -60.07
N SER A 203 -28.83 14.68 -61.14
CA SER A 203 -28.62 14.19 -62.51
C SER A 203 -28.29 15.37 -63.44
N ASP A 204 -27.63 15.12 -64.57
CA ASP A 204 -27.35 16.10 -65.65
C ASP A 204 -26.86 17.47 -65.17
N ASN A 205 -25.71 17.49 -64.48
CA ASN A 205 -25.04 18.73 -64.06
C ASN A 205 -25.84 19.58 -63.05
N GLN A 206 -26.94 19.05 -62.52
CA GLN A 206 -27.82 19.77 -61.58
C GLN A 206 -27.51 19.49 -60.12
N CYS A 207 -27.51 20.58 -59.35
CA CYS A 207 -27.30 20.58 -57.92
C CYS A 207 -28.56 21.06 -57.22
N VAL A 208 -29.11 20.24 -56.33
CA VAL A 208 -30.28 20.63 -55.51
C VAL A 208 -29.85 20.88 -54.08
N ASP A 209 -30.50 21.86 -53.48
CA ASP A 209 -30.34 22.21 -52.08
C ASP A 209 -30.66 21.01 -51.18
N VAL A 210 -29.79 20.75 -50.21
CA VAL A 210 -30.02 19.72 -49.19
C VAL A 210 -30.87 20.34 -48.10
N ASN A 211 -32.07 19.80 -47.89
CA ASN A 211 -32.93 20.30 -46.82
C ASN A 211 -32.53 19.69 -45.48
N GLU A 212 -31.61 20.33 -44.76
CA GLU A 212 -31.07 19.77 -43.52
C GLU A 212 -32.13 19.65 -42.42
N CYS A 213 -33.17 20.51 -42.44
CA CYS A 213 -34.30 20.44 -41.52
C CYS A 213 -35.18 19.21 -41.72
N ALA A 214 -35.27 18.71 -42.96
CA ALA A 214 -36.06 17.51 -43.30
C ALA A 214 -35.26 16.22 -43.08
N GLU A 215 -33.95 16.26 -43.33
CA GLU A 215 -33.07 15.09 -43.15
C GLU A 215 -32.72 14.84 -41.67
N ASN A 216 -32.55 15.88 -40.86
CA ASN A 216 -32.24 15.76 -39.44
C ASN A 216 -33.09 16.67 -38.56
N SER A 217 -34.08 16.07 -37.87
CA SER A 217 -35.00 16.79 -37.00
C SER A 217 -34.38 17.29 -35.68
N THR A 218 -33.20 16.81 -35.27
CA THR A 218 -32.55 17.25 -34.03
C THR A 218 -31.54 18.38 -34.23
N LEU A 219 -31.35 18.84 -35.47
CA LEU A 219 -30.29 19.78 -35.88
C LEU A 219 -30.35 21.16 -35.18
N CYS A 220 -31.54 21.58 -34.77
CA CYS A 220 -31.78 22.85 -34.06
C CYS A 220 -32.20 22.65 -32.60
N GLY A 221 -32.06 21.43 -32.04
CA GLY A 221 -32.56 21.10 -30.71
C GLY A 221 -34.05 21.43 -30.56
N ASN A 222 -34.38 22.32 -29.62
CA ASN A 222 -35.75 22.81 -29.38
C ASN A 222 -36.15 24.04 -30.24
N LEU A 223 -35.25 24.55 -31.09
CA LEU A 223 -35.50 25.71 -31.94
C LEU A 223 -36.16 25.33 -33.28
N HIS A 224 -36.82 26.29 -33.91
CA HIS A 224 -37.48 26.09 -35.20
C HIS A 224 -36.45 26.14 -36.34
N CYS A 225 -36.26 25.02 -37.04
CA CYS A 225 -35.36 24.93 -38.19
C CYS A 225 -36.02 25.49 -39.46
N VAL A 226 -35.32 26.38 -40.17
CA VAL A 226 -35.72 26.90 -41.50
C VAL A 226 -34.62 26.59 -42.51
N ASN A 227 -34.99 25.91 -43.59
CA ASN A 227 -34.09 25.57 -44.68
C ASN A 227 -33.79 26.80 -45.56
N LEU A 228 -32.53 26.99 -45.96
CA LEU A 228 -32.07 28.08 -46.81
C LEU A 228 -31.22 27.52 -47.97
N PRO A 229 -31.11 28.21 -49.12
CA PRO A 229 -30.24 27.73 -50.19
C PRO A 229 -28.76 27.58 -49.73
N GLY A 230 -28.27 26.35 -49.68
CA GLY A 230 -26.92 25.95 -49.28
C GLY A 230 -26.69 25.83 -47.77
N SER A 231 -27.72 26.02 -46.94
CA SER A 231 -27.60 25.99 -45.48
C SER A 231 -28.95 25.96 -44.76
N PHE A 232 -28.94 26.12 -43.45
CA PHE A 232 -30.16 26.24 -42.64
C PHE A 232 -29.97 27.27 -41.53
N GLN A 233 -31.07 27.76 -40.98
CA GLN A 233 -31.06 28.65 -39.82
C GLN A 233 -32.03 28.15 -38.73
N CYS A 234 -31.54 28.11 -37.49
CA CYS A 234 -32.37 27.85 -36.32
C CYS A 234 -32.94 29.19 -35.81
N LEU A 235 -34.27 29.31 -35.78
CA LEU A 235 -35.00 30.48 -35.31
C LEU A 235 -35.74 30.17 -34.01
N GLY A 236 -35.76 31.12 -33.09
CA GLY A 236 -36.48 31.00 -31.82
C GLY A 236 -35.77 31.72 -30.69
N LYS A 237 -36.44 31.82 -29.54
CA LYS A 237 -35.84 32.27 -28.29
C LYS A 237 -35.66 31.04 -27.41
N CYS A 238 -34.53 30.95 -26.72
CA CYS A 238 -34.36 29.95 -25.68
C CYS A 238 -35.35 30.20 -24.54
N ASP A 239 -35.76 29.13 -23.87
CA ASP A 239 -36.54 29.21 -22.65
C ASP A 239 -35.75 29.94 -21.55
N VAL A 240 -36.45 30.42 -20.52
CA VAL A 240 -35.82 31.08 -19.37
C VAL A 240 -34.82 30.11 -18.72
N GLY A 241 -33.62 30.59 -18.42
CA GLY A 241 -32.51 29.77 -17.90
C GLY A 241 -31.57 29.20 -18.97
N PHE A 242 -31.78 29.55 -20.25
CA PHE A 242 -30.95 29.08 -21.36
C PHE A 242 -30.47 30.23 -22.23
N LYS A 243 -29.31 30.07 -22.86
CA LYS A 243 -28.72 31.00 -23.84
C LYS A 243 -28.37 30.29 -25.14
N ARG A 244 -28.24 31.05 -26.23
CA ARG A 244 -27.79 30.49 -27.50
C ARG A 244 -26.29 30.16 -27.47
N THR A 245 -25.91 29.09 -28.15
CA THR A 245 -24.51 28.76 -28.45
C THR A 245 -23.90 29.78 -29.42
N MET A 246 -22.57 29.81 -29.54
CA MET A 246 -21.86 30.74 -30.45
C MET A 246 -22.20 30.53 -31.92
N ASP A 247 -22.55 29.31 -32.31
CA ASP A 247 -23.03 28.96 -33.64
C ASP A 247 -24.55 29.12 -33.80
N ASP A 248 -25.24 29.61 -32.75
CA ASP A 248 -26.66 29.93 -32.75
C ASP A 248 -27.59 28.71 -33.01
N LYS A 249 -27.08 27.48 -32.95
CA LYS A 249 -27.86 26.28 -33.30
C LYS A 249 -28.61 25.66 -32.13
N GLU A 250 -28.12 25.86 -30.91
CA GLU A 250 -28.66 25.20 -29.74
C GLU A 250 -28.87 26.18 -28.58
N CYS A 251 -29.75 25.79 -27.67
CA CYS A 251 -29.92 26.44 -26.37
C CYS A 251 -29.16 25.64 -25.33
N VAL A 252 -28.12 26.25 -24.78
CA VAL A 252 -27.35 25.69 -23.67
C VAL A 252 -27.76 26.35 -22.37
N ASP A 253 -27.60 25.59 -21.29
CA ASP A 253 -27.82 26.07 -19.94
C ASP A 253 -27.08 27.39 -19.69
N LEU A 254 -27.79 28.39 -19.19
CA LEU A 254 -27.19 29.65 -18.80
C LEU A 254 -26.59 29.46 -17.40
N HIS A 255 -25.26 29.49 -17.29
CA HIS A 255 -24.62 29.37 -15.98
C HIS A 255 -24.78 30.68 -15.18
N GLU A 256 -25.92 30.90 -14.52
CA GLU A 256 -26.26 32.20 -13.94
C GLU A 256 -25.26 32.64 -12.86
N CYS A 257 -24.62 31.68 -12.18
CA CYS A 257 -23.59 31.91 -11.18
C CYS A 257 -22.30 32.50 -11.77
N ASP A 258 -21.86 32.04 -12.94
CA ASP A 258 -20.61 32.49 -13.56
C ASP A 258 -20.81 33.83 -14.28
N GLU A 259 -22.00 34.02 -14.83
CA GLU A 259 -22.37 35.24 -15.54
C GLU A 259 -22.91 36.35 -14.62
N GLY A 260 -23.00 36.10 -13.31
CA GLY A 260 -23.52 37.08 -12.34
C GLY A 260 -25.00 37.44 -12.56
N ARG A 261 -25.78 36.55 -13.19
CA ARG A 261 -27.21 36.72 -13.49
C ARG A 261 -28.11 36.07 -12.44
N HIS A 262 -27.64 35.97 -11.21
CA HIS A 262 -28.37 35.41 -10.08
C HIS A 262 -28.80 36.51 -9.10
N ASN A 263 -29.81 36.23 -8.28
CA ASN A 263 -30.29 37.14 -7.24
C ASN A 263 -29.83 36.74 -5.81
N CYS A 264 -28.85 35.83 -5.71
CA CYS A 264 -28.24 35.45 -4.42
C CYS A 264 -27.71 36.67 -3.67
N LYS A 265 -27.95 36.71 -2.36
CA LYS A 265 -27.45 37.78 -1.48
C LYS A 265 -25.94 37.69 -1.28
N SER A 266 -25.32 38.78 -0.83
CA SER A 266 -23.86 38.94 -0.75
C SER A 266 -23.12 37.89 0.09
N ASN A 267 -23.82 37.13 0.93
CA ASN A 267 -23.26 36.05 1.76
C ASN A 267 -23.88 34.67 1.47
N GLN A 268 -24.63 34.53 0.37
CA GLN A 268 -25.11 33.25 -0.15
C GLN A 268 -24.19 32.76 -1.27
N MET A 269 -24.07 31.45 -1.41
CA MET A 269 -23.38 30.81 -2.53
C MET A 269 -24.40 30.48 -3.62
N CYS A 270 -24.09 30.83 -4.87
CA CYS A 270 -24.89 30.45 -6.02
C CYS A 270 -24.51 29.05 -6.50
N MET A 271 -25.50 28.18 -6.68
CA MET A 271 -25.36 26.85 -7.27
C MET A 271 -26.17 26.77 -8.56
N ASN A 272 -25.50 26.51 -9.67
CA ASN A 272 -26.13 26.39 -10.98
C ASN A 272 -26.80 25.03 -11.16
N THR A 273 -27.94 25.00 -11.84
CA THR A 273 -28.69 23.79 -12.19
C THR A 273 -29.16 23.89 -13.64
N TYR A 274 -29.52 22.75 -14.23
CA TYR A 274 -30.04 22.77 -15.59
C TYR A 274 -31.37 23.55 -15.68
N GLY A 275 -31.35 24.69 -16.37
CA GLY A 275 -32.45 25.63 -16.59
C GLY A 275 -32.73 26.61 -15.45
N SER A 276 -31.88 26.68 -14.41
CA SER A 276 -32.08 27.58 -13.27
C SER A 276 -30.84 27.64 -12.37
N PHE A 277 -30.86 28.48 -11.35
CA PHE A 277 -29.93 28.42 -10.22
C PHE A 277 -30.69 28.35 -8.90
N TYR A 278 -29.98 28.04 -7.82
CA TYR A 278 -30.47 28.22 -6.46
C TYR A 278 -29.37 28.76 -5.55
N CYS A 279 -29.78 29.51 -4.52
CA CYS A 279 -28.87 30.13 -3.56
C CYS A 279 -28.88 29.35 -2.26
N VAL A 280 -27.69 29.03 -1.75
CA VAL A 280 -27.54 28.30 -0.48
C VAL A 280 -26.65 29.05 0.48
N CYS A 281 -26.89 28.88 1.76
CA CYS A 281 -25.98 29.38 2.78
C CYS A 281 -24.73 28.48 2.88
N PRO A 282 -23.55 29.06 3.15
CA PRO A 282 -22.39 28.30 3.56
C PRO A 282 -22.70 27.38 4.75
N ARG A 283 -21.90 26.32 4.93
CA ARG A 283 -22.02 25.44 6.11
C ARG A 283 -21.91 26.27 7.40
N GLY A 284 -22.76 25.96 8.39
CA GLY A 284 -22.84 26.72 9.65
C GLY A 284 -23.75 27.96 9.59
N TYR A 285 -24.38 28.25 8.45
CA TYR A 285 -25.28 29.39 8.31
C TYR A 285 -26.66 28.97 7.81
N SER A 286 -27.68 29.76 8.18
CA SER A 286 -29.05 29.59 7.70
C SER A 286 -29.69 30.93 7.38
N ALA A 287 -30.57 30.94 6.38
CA ALA A 287 -31.39 32.10 6.06
C ALA A 287 -32.77 31.93 6.70
N LYS A 288 -33.26 32.94 7.43
CA LYS A 288 -34.62 32.92 8.02
C LYS A 288 -35.72 32.78 6.96
N THR A 289 -35.49 33.31 5.76
CA THR A 289 -36.35 33.16 4.59
C THR A 289 -35.47 33.05 3.34
N VAL A 290 -36.01 32.53 2.22
CA VAL A 290 -35.28 32.31 0.95
C VAL A 290 -34.53 33.56 0.46
N ASN A 291 -35.05 34.76 0.76
CA ASN A 291 -34.48 36.04 0.33
C ASN A 291 -33.67 36.78 1.42
N SER A 292 -33.44 36.17 2.57
CA SER A 292 -32.67 36.76 3.68
C SER A 292 -31.18 36.45 3.59
N PRO A 293 -30.30 37.35 4.08
CA PRO A 293 -28.89 37.03 4.22
C PRO A 293 -28.70 35.84 5.17
N CYS A 294 -27.62 35.10 4.95
CA CYS A 294 -27.24 34.00 5.82
C CYS A 294 -26.81 34.52 7.19
N GLU A 295 -27.44 34.02 8.25
CA GLU A 295 -27.05 34.26 9.62
C GLU A 295 -26.38 33.01 10.19
N ASP A 296 -25.42 33.23 11.06
CA ASP A 296 -24.73 32.15 11.79
C ASP A 296 -25.74 31.31 12.57
N VAL A 297 -25.61 30.00 12.49
CA VAL A 297 -26.45 29.06 13.23
C VAL A 297 -25.83 28.83 14.59
N ASP A 298 -26.53 29.23 15.65
CA ASP A 298 -26.08 28.94 17.02
C ASP A 298 -26.32 27.46 17.35
N GLU A 299 -25.34 26.60 17.06
CA GLU A 299 -25.48 25.16 17.27
C GLU A 299 -25.59 24.81 18.75
N CYS A 300 -25.02 25.63 19.64
CA CYS A 300 -25.12 25.47 21.09
C CYS A 300 -26.55 25.64 21.60
N LYS A 301 -27.36 26.50 20.96
CA LYS A 301 -28.79 26.65 21.28
C LYS A 301 -29.66 25.62 20.58
N GLN A 302 -29.32 25.28 19.33
CA GLN A 302 -30.14 24.40 18.51
C GLN A 302 -30.03 22.92 18.90
N PHE A 303 -28.84 22.47 19.34
CA PHE A 303 -28.56 21.07 19.64
C PHE A 303 -28.11 20.89 21.09
N GLN A 304 -29.04 20.52 21.97
CA GLN A 304 -28.71 20.19 23.36
C GLN A 304 -27.83 18.94 23.43
N GLY A 305 -26.74 19.01 24.21
CA GLY A 305 -25.78 17.90 24.36
C GLY A 305 -24.78 17.76 23.21
N ILE A 306 -24.63 18.78 22.35
CA ILE A 306 -23.68 18.76 21.23
C ILE A 306 -22.21 18.66 21.69
N CYS A 307 -21.90 19.20 22.87
CA CYS A 307 -20.65 19.11 23.61
C CYS A 307 -20.87 18.35 24.92
N GLU A 308 -19.86 17.61 25.39
CA GLU A 308 -19.90 16.97 26.71
C GLU A 308 -19.97 18.00 27.85
N HIS A 309 -19.29 19.14 27.67
CA HIS A 309 -19.20 20.22 28.67
C HIS A 309 -19.63 21.58 28.08
N GLN A 310 -18.71 22.55 27.99
CA GLN A 310 -19.05 23.91 27.58
C GLN A 310 -19.08 24.01 26.04
N CYS A 311 -20.20 24.44 25.49
CA CYS A 311 -20.31 24.81 24.08
C CYS A 311 -20.14 26.32 23.92
N VAL A 312 -19.32 26.74 22.95
CA VAL A 312 -19.14 28.15 22.57
C VAL A 312 -19.48 28.28 21.09
N ASN A 313 -20.48 29.10 20.79
CA ASN A 313 -20.84 29.38 19.42
C ASN A 313 -19.78 30.28 18.76
N THR A 314 -19.35 29.94 17.56
CA THR A 314 -18.37 30.71 16.78
C THR A 314 -18.97 31.06 15.42
N ILE A 315 -18.35 31.98 14.68
CA ILE A 315 -18.88 32.39 13.38
C ILE A 315 -18.68 31.24 12.37
N GLY A 316 -19.77 30.61 11.95
CA GLY A 316 -19.87 29.51 11.00
C GLY A 316 -19.69 28.11 11.58
N SER A 317 -19.62 27.96 12.91
CA SER A 317 -19.44 26.68 13.62
C SER A 317 -19.60 26.87 15.13
N PHE A 318 -19.44 25.81 15.91
CA PHE A 318 -19.25 25.86 17.36
C PHE A 318 -17.92 25.21 17.75
N GLU A 319 -17.44 25.51 18.96
CA GLU A 319 -16.34 24.81 19.61
C GLU A 319 -16.74 24.31 21.00
N CYS A 320 -16.28 23.11 21.35
CA CYS A 320 -16.43 22.55 22.69
C CYS A 320 -15.19 22.85 23.54
N ARG A 321 -15.39 23.27 24.79
CA ARG A 321 -14.32 23.55 25.76
C ARG A 321 -14.43 22.64 26.97
N CYS A 322 -13.27 22.14 27.39
CA CYS A 322 -13.14 21.27 28.55
C CYS A 322 -12.87 22.07 29.83
N PRO A 323 -13.52 21.72 30.96
CA PRO A 323 -13.23 22.34 32.25
C PRO A 323 -11.81 22.00 32.73
N GLY A 324 -11.21 22.88 33.54
CA GLY A 324 -9.92 22.64 34.20
C GLY A 324 -8.69 22.57 33.27
N GLY A 325 -8.80 22.97 32.00
CA GLY A 325 -7.69 22.83 31.04
C GLY A 325 -7.54 21.42 30.45
N GLY A 326 -8.58 20.59 30.53
CA GLY A 326 -8.65 19.29 29.88
C GLY A 326 -8.42 19.35 28.35
N ILE A 327 -8.02 18.22 27.77
CA ILE A 327 -7.72 18.12 26.33
C ILE A 327 -9.00 17.69 25.60
N LEU A 328 -9.34 18.41 24.54
CA LEU A 328 -10.46 18.05 23.66
C LEU A 328 -10.06 16.83 22.82
N ASN A 329 -10.90 15.80 22.82
CA ASN A 329 -10.65 14.57 22.08
C ASN A 329 -10.74 14.80 20.55
N PRO A 330 -10.27 13.85 19.72
CA PRO A 330 -10.30 13.98 18.25
C PRO A 330 -11.71 14.16 17.66
N ASP A 331 -12.77 13.77 18.39
CA ASP A 331 -14.16 13.99 18.00
C ASP A 331 -14.63 15.46 18.16
N GLN A 332 -13.75 16.32 18.71
CA GLN A 332 -13.98 17.72 19.03
C GLN A 332 -15.18 17.99 19.94
N ARG A 333 -15.65 16.97 20.68
CA ARG A 333 -16.89 17.03 21.47
C ARG A 333 -16.73 16.51 22.88
N THR A 334 -15.89 15.51 23.06
CA THR A 334 -15.62 14.89 24.37
C THR A 334 -14.29 15.36 24.93
N CYS A 335 -14.17 15.31 26.25
CA CYS A 335 -13.01 15.76 26.99
C CYS A 335 -12.25 14.56 27.55
N SER A 336 -10.94 14.52 27.33
CA SER A 336 -10.04 13.73 28.16
C SER A 336 -9.47 14.65 29.24
N GLY A 337 -9.61 14.26 30.51
CA GLY A 337 -8.94 14.98 31.57
C GLY A 337 -7.42 14.85 31.42
N VAL A 338 -6.70 15.86 31.88
CA VAL A 338 -5.23 15.81 31.98
C VAL A 338 -4.92 14.84 33.11
N ASP A 339 -4.10 13.80 32.86
CA ASP A 339 -3.63 12.91 33.92
C ASP A 339 -2.69 13.69 34.86
N GLU A 340 -3.30 14.33 35.85
CA GLU A 340 -2.64 15.07 36.91
C GLU A 340 -1.70 14.16 37.73
N CYS A 341 -1.95 12.84 37.79
CA CYS A 341 -1.04 11.90 38.45
C CYS A 341 0.30 11.72 37.71
N ALA A 342 0.38 12.09 36.42
CA ALA A 342 1.60 12.05 35.62
C ALA A 342 2.46 13.32 35.74
N LEU A 343 1.97 14.37 36.42
CA LEU A 343 2.70 15.63 36.62
C LEU A 343 3.52 15.57 37.91
N GLU A 344 4.83 15.84 37.84
CA GLU A 344 5.81 15.80 38.96
C GLU A 344 5.49 16.72 40.17
N LYS A 345 4.37 17.46 40.13
CA LYS A 345 3.96 18.43 41.16
C LYS A 345 2.97 17.89 42.20
N LEU A 346 2.51 16.65 42.06
CA LEU A 346 1.44 16.10 42.88
C LEU A 346 1.94 15.01 43.82
N ARG A 347 1.75 15.22 45.14
CA ARG A 347 2.16 14.29 46.19
C ARG A 347 0.94 13.61 46.80
N CYS A 348 0.52 12.49 46.24
CA CYS A 348 -0.18 11.47 47.03
C CYS A 348 0.88 10.63 47.74
N GLU A 349 0.72 10.35 49.03
CA GLU A 349 1.72 9.57 49.77
C GLU A 349 1.86 8.14 49.24
N GLN A 350 0.74 7.51 48.86
CA GLN A 350 0.71 6.13 48.40
C GLN A 350 0.17 5.99 46.97
N GLN A 351 -1.13 6.20 46.76
CA GLN A 351 -1.76 5.98 45.44
C GLN A 351 -2.50 7.23 44.96
N CYS A 352 -2.39 7.51 43.66
CA CYS A 352 -3.09 8.58 42.95
C CYS A 352 -4.00 7.94 41.91
N ASP A 353 -5.31 8.18 42.02
CA ASP A 353 -6.32 7.70 41.09
C ASP A 353 -6.84 8.87 40.25
N PHE A 354 -6.78 8.72 38.92
CA PHE A 354 -7.29 9.71 37.98
C PHE A 354 -8.81 9.57 37.78
N THR A 355 -9.53 10.70 37.79
CA THR A 355 -10.99 10.77 37.62
C THR A 355 -11.39 11.90 36.67
N ALA A 356 -12.62 11.88 36.16
CA ALA A 356 -13.16 12.93 35.27
C ALA A 356 -13.21 14.34 35.92
N GLN A 357 -13.10 14.42 37.26
CA GLN A 357 -13.10 15.68 38.01
C GLN A 357 -11.68 16.08 38.49
N GLY A 358 -10.64 15.41 37.99
CA GLY A 358 -9.24 15.58 38.41
C GLY A 358 -8.69 14.33 39.11
N TYR A 359 -7.70 14.47 39.99
CA TYR A 359 -7.09 13.36 40.73
C TYR A 359 -7.65 13.19 42.16
N LYS A 360 -7.58 11.97 42.69
CA LYS A 360 -7.88 11.65 44.09
C LYS A 360 -6.80 10.74 44.67
N CYS A 361 -6.30 11.04 45.87
CA CYS A 361 -5.40 10.13 46.56
C CYS A 361 -6.18 9.00 47.28
N SER A 362 -5.62 7.80 47.23
CA SER A 362 -6.11 6.63 47.95
C SER A 362 -4.99 5.96 48.73
N CYS A 363 -5.37 5.18 49.74
CA CYS A 363 -4.45 4.53 50.65
C CYS A 363 -4.55 3.01 50.52
N SER A 364 -3.41 2.34 50.70
CA SER A 364 -3.32 0.89 50.75
C SER A 364 -4.11 0.34 51.94
N ARG A 365 -4.42 -0.96 51.90
CA ARG A 365 -5.09 -1.64 53.00
C ARG A 365 -4.30 -1.48 54.32
N GLY A 366 -5.00 -1.21 55.41
CA GLY A 366 -4.39 -0.92 56.72
C GLY A 366 -4.12 0.57 56.96
N TYR A 367 -4.41 1.44 55.98
CA TYR A 367 -4.26 2.89 56.11
C TYR A 367 -5.58 3.59 55.82
N ARG A 368 -5.76 4.78 56.42
CA ARG A 368 -6.88 5.68 56.15
C ARG A 368 -6.35 7.01 55.62
N LEU A 369 -7.12 7.64 54.74
CA LEU A 369 -6.78 8.95 54.21
C LEU A 369 -6.85 10.01 55.31
N ALA A 370 -5.83 10.84 55.43
CA ALA A 370 -5.76 11.96 56.36
C ALA A 370 -6.69 13.11 55.93
N ASP A 371 -6.92 14.07 56.83
CA ASP A 371 -7.82 15.22 56.57
C ASP A 371 -7.32 16.12 55.44
N ASN A 372 -6.01 16.13 55.17
CA ASN A 372 -5.41 16.84 54.04
C ASN A 372 -5.65 16.17 52.67
N LYS A 373 -6.33 15.02 52.65
CA LYS A 373 -6.67 14.23 51.46
C LYS A 373 -5.46 13.78 50.62
N GLN A 374 -4.25 13.78 51.19
CA GLN A 374 -3.00 13.45 50.49
C GLN A 374 -2.20 12.38 51.22
N ASP A 375 -2.15 12.46 52.55
CA ASP A 375 -1.37 11.54 53.37
C ASP A 375 -2.21 10.34 53.83
N CYS A 376 -1.53 9.24 54.11
CA CYS A 376 -2.11 7.98 54.54
C CYS A 376 -1.65 7.66 55.97
N VAL A 377 -2.60 7.68 56.90
CA VAL A 377 -2.32 7.40 58.30
C VAL A 377 -2.62 5.94 58.58
N ASP A 378 -1.67 5.28 59.23
CA ASP A 378 -1.80 3.90 59.70
C ASP A 378 -3.05 3.75 60.59
N VAL A 379 -3.82 2.69 60.34
CA VAL A 379 -5.00 2.36 61.14
C VAL A 379 -4.55 1.46 62.27
N ASP A 380 -4.51 1.99 63.49
CA ASP A 380 -4.20 1.17 64.66
C ASP A 380 -5.33 0.18 64.97
N GLU A 381 -5.18 -1.06 64.51
CA GLU A 381 -6.20 -2.09 64.73
C GLU A 381 -6.27 -2.54 66.20
N CYS A 382 -5.20 -2.37 66.98
CA CYS A 382 -5.18 -2.71 68.40
C CYS A 382 -6.01 -1.74 69.26
N SER A 383 -6.17 -0.49 68.82
CA SER A 383 -7.01 0.52 69.46
C SER A 383 -8.51 0.39 69.13
N SER A 384 -8.86 -0.44 68.13
CA SER A 384 -10.24 -0.62 67.66
C SER A 384 -10.92 -1.81 68.33
N ASN A 385 -11.99 -1.55 69.10
CA ASN A 385 -12.70 -2.57 69.88
C ASN A 385 -13.45 -3.64 69.03
N SER A 386 -13.47 -3.50 67.70
CA SER A 386 -14.20 -4.37 66.76
C SER A 386 -13.34 -5.42 66.04
N THR A 387 -12.01 -5.33 66.13
CA THR A 387 -11.08 -6.19 65.37
C THR A 387 -9.98 -6.82 66.23
N ASN A 388 -9.98 -6.56 67.54
CA ASN A 388 -9.13 -7.22 68.53
C ASN A 388 -9.46 -8.71 68.65
N SER A 389 -8.84 -9.49 67.77
CA SER A 389 -8.99 -10.94 67.68
C SER A 389 -7.78 -11.68 68.28
N CYS A 390 -6.79 -10.96 68.84
CA CYS A 390 -5.67 -11.55 69.57
C CYS A 390 -6.13 -12.05 70.93
N GLN A 391 -5.74 -13.28 71.29
CA GLN A 391 -6.06 -13.86 72.60
C GLN A 391 -5.31 -13.20 73.76
N TYR A 392 -4.10 -12.68 73.51
CA TYR A 392 -3.24 -12.11 74.55
C TYR A 392 -2.76 -10.68 74.23
N ALA A 393 -1.61 -10.51 73.58
CA ALA A 393 -1.06 -9.19 73.25
C ALA A 393 -1.26 -8.86 71.77
N CYS A 394 -1.64 -7.62 71.46
CA CYS A 394 -1.74 -7.05 70.11
C CYS A 394 -0.67 -5.98 69.94
N ILE A 395 0.10 -6.05 68.86
CA ILE A 395 1.13 -5.06 68.50
C ILE A 395 0.76 -4.44 67.16
N ASN A 396 0.49 -3.14 67.18
CA ASN A 396 0.22 -2.38 65.96
C ASN A 396 1.51 -2.24 65.12
N THR A 397 1.38 -2.38 63.81
CA THR A 397 2.47 -2.27 62.83
C THR A 397 2.02 -1.42 61.65
N LEU A 398 2.94 -0.86 60.89
CA LEU A 398 2.57 -0.07 59.71
C LEU A 398 1.82 -0.96 58.69
N GLY A 399 0.55 -0.67 58.46
CA GLY A 399 -0.35 -1.36 57.54
C GLY A 399 -1.05 -2.60 58.11
N GLY A 400 -0.98 -2.85 59.42
CA GLY A 400 -1.66 -3.98 60.05
C GLY A 400 -1.22 -4.24 61.49
N TYR A 401 -1.53 -5.42 62.03
CA TYR A 401 -1.16 -5.78 63.40
C TYR A 401 -0.70 -7.24 63.50
N ARG A 402 -0.01 -7.57 64.60
CA ARG A 402 0.32 -8.97 64.93
C ARG A 402 0.00 -9.28 66.39
N CYS A 403 -0.28 -10.55 66.66
CA CYS A 403 -0.52 -11.04 68.01
C CYS A 403 0.73 -11.71 68.58
N GLU A 404 0.96 -11.55 69.88
CA GLU A 404 2.08 -12.18 70.61
C GLU A 404 1.56 -12.99 71.80
N CYS A 405 2.19 -14.15 72.03
CA CYS A 405 1.83 -15.08 73.11
C CYS A 405 2.80 -14.98 74.29
N PRO A 406 2.35 -15.30 75.51
CA PRO A 406 3.23 -15.41 76.66
C PRO A 406 4.22 -16.57 76.50
N VAL A 407 5.30 -16.55 77.30
CA VAL A 407 6.30 -17.63 77.34
C VAL A 407 5.62 -18.97 77.68
N GLY A 408 6.06 -20.06 77.03
CA GLY A 408 5.44 -21.39 77.15
C GLY A 408 4.29 -21.62 76.16
N TYR A 409 3.95 -20.64 75.32
CA TYR A 409 2.88 -20.74 74.32
C TYR A 409 3.37 -20.28 72.94
N HIS A 410 2.83 -20.88 71.87
CA HIS A 410 3.03 -20.43 70.49
C HIS A 410 1.73 -19.95 69.84
N LEU A 411 1.85 -19.14 68.80
CA LEU A 411 0.72 -18.63 68.02
C LEU A 411 0.13 -19.77 67.17
N SER A 412 -1.17 -20.00 67.24
CA SER A 412 -1.86 -20.96 66.37
C SER A 412 -1.84 -20.52 64.92
N ALA A 413 -2.23 -21.43 64.01
CA ALA A 413 -2.25 -21.20 62.56
C ALA A 413 -3.12 -20.00 62.11
N ASP A 414 -4.08 -19.57 62.92
CA ASP A 414 -4.90 -18.37 62.66
C ASP A 414 -4.20 -17.05 63.02
N GLY A 415 -2.98 -17.11 63.57
CA GLY A 415 -2.17 -15.97 63.98
C GLY A 415 -2.74 -15.21 65.18
N LYS A 416 -3.70 -15.79 65.92
CA LYS A 416 -4.55 -15.05 66.86
C LYS A 416 -4.67 -15.70 68.23
N LYS A 417 -4.67 -17.03 68.31
CA LYS A 417 -4.78 -17.76 69.59
C LYS A 417 -3.41 -18.28 70.04
N CYS A 418 -3.30 -18.53 71.33
CA CYS A 418 -2.10 -19.08 71.97
C CYS A 418 -2.33 -20.53 72.34
N GLN A 419 -1.44 -21.40 71.87
CA GLN A 419 -1.43 -22.84 72.13
C GLN A 419 -0.25 -23.18 73.03
N ASP A 420 -0.52 -24.06 74.00
CA ASP A 420 0.47 -24.57 74.93
C ASP A 420 1.58 -25.32 74.18
N VAL A 421 2.83 -25.07 74.56
CA VAL A 421 3.97 -25.80 74.03
C VAL A 421 4.20 -27.03 74.90
N ASP A 422 3.97 -28.23 74.36
CA ASP A 422 4.27 -29.46 75.09
C ASP A 422 5.79 -29.68 75.15
N GLU A 423 6.43 -29.25 76.22
CA GLU A 423 7.89 -29.37 76.34
C GLU A 423 8.35 -30.83 76.48
N CYS A 424 7.50 -31.72 76.99
CA CYS A 424 7.80 -33.14 77.11
C CYS A 424 7.82 -33.86 75.75
N ALA A 425 7.09 -33.35 74.76
CA ALA A 425 7.11 -33.85 73.39
C ALA A 425 8.30 -33.36 72.55
N LEU A 426 9.10 -32.41 73.07
CA LEU A 426 10.27 -31.88 72.35
C LEU A 426 11.43 -32.89 72.35
N THR A 427 12.16 -32.95 71.24
CA THR A 427 13.31 -33.85 71.06
C THR A 427 14.37 -33.59 72.12
N GLY A 428 14.67 -34.61 72.94
CA GLY A 428 15.64 -34.53 74.03
C GLY A 428 15.01 -34.35 75.41
N GLY A 429 13.77 -33.86 75.49
CA GLY A 429 13.00 -33.65 76.73
C GLY A 429 13.69 -32.69 77.73
N PRO A 430 12.93 -31.92 78.51
CA PRO A 430 13.56 -31.01 79.47
C PRO A 430 14.02 -31.73 80.76
N CYS A 431 13.55 -32.96 81.01
CA CYS A 431 13.86 -33.74 82.20
C CYS A 431 14.92 -34.80 81.89
N SER A 432 16.16 -34.63 82.34
CA SER A 432 17.28 -35.52 81.97
C SER A 432 17.04 -36.99 82.35
N GLN A 433 16.87 -37.29 83.65
CA GLN A 433 16.67 -38.65 84.18
C GLN A 433 15.30 -38.83 84.84
N ASN A 434 14.53 -37.75 84.97
CA ASN A 434 13.24 -37.70 85.63
C ASN A 434 12.10 -37.86 84.61
N GLN A 435 10.95 -38.36 85.05
CA GLN A 435 9.76 -38.43 84.23
C GLN A 435 9.18 -37.02 84.02
N CYS A 436 8.93 -36.66 82.77
CA CYS A 436 8.38 -35.36 82.38
C CYS A 436 6.85 -35.40 82.35
N TYR A 437 6.23 -34.35 82.89
CA TYR A 437 4.79 -34.10 82.84
C TYR A 437 4.55 -32.70 82.28
N ASN A 438 3.86 -32.61 81.14
CA ASN A 438 3.52 -31.34 80.53
C ASN A 438 2.44 -30.62 81.35
N THR A 439 2.61 -29.33 81.58
CA THR A 439 1.64 -28.49 82.26
C THR A 439 1.33 -27.24 81.45
N ARG A 440 0.30 -26.46 81.84
CA ARG A 440 -0.13 -25.35 81.00
C ARG A 440 0.88 -24.19 81.12
N GLY A 441 1.61 -23.92 80.05
CA GLY A 441 2.66 -22.93 79.92
C GLY A 441 4.00 -23.33 80.54
N SER A 442 4.15 -24.60 80.94
CA SER A 442 5.39 -25.12 81.57
C SER A 442 5.38 -26.64 81.66
N TYR A 443 6.36 -27.22 82.36
CA TYR A 443 6.48 -28.66 82.58
C TYR A 443 6.98 -28.97 84.00
N GLN A 444 6.77 -30.20 84.45
CA GLN A 444 7.26 -30.72 85.74
C GLN A 444 8.09 -31.99 85.57
N CYS A 445 9.23 -32.05 86.25
CA CYS A 445 10.12 -33.21 86.26
C CYS A 445 10.03 -33.95 87.60
N LEU A 446 9.43 -35.14 87.62
CA LEU A 446 9.35 -35.97 88.82
C LEU A 446 10.32 -37.15 88.77
N PRO A 447 10.87 -37.60 89.92
CA PRO A 447 11.76 -38.77 89.96
C PRO A 447 11.13 -40.00 89.29
N SER A 448 11.84 -40.59 88.34
CA SER A 448 11.41 -41.79 87.61
C SER A 448 11.73 -43.10 88.37
N SER A 449 12.63 -43.03 89.36
CA SER A 449 13.04 -44.15 90.20
C SER A 449 12.32 -44.13 91.55
N CYS A 450 12.08 -45.32 92.11
CA CYS A 450 11.52 -45.46 93.44
C CYS A 450 12.48 -44.88 94.50
N PRO A 451 11.95 -44.35 95.63
CA PRO A 451 12.77 -43.94 96.76
C PRO A 451 13.70 -45.06 97.22
N GLN A 452 14.83 -44.70 97.84
CA GLN A 452 15.77 -45.67 98.40
C GLN A 452 15.03 -46.66 99.31
N TYR A 453 15.32 -47.96 99.18
CA TYR A 453 14.65 -49.09 99.89
C TYR A 453 13.22 -49.43 99.44
N TYR A 454 12.75 -48.86 98.34
CA TYR A 454 11.50 -49.24 97.66
C TYR A 454 11.79 -49.87 96.30
N ASN A 455 11.01 -50.88 95.93
CA ASN A 455 11.06 -51.53 94.64
C ASN A 455 9.80 -51.20 93.83
N ASN A 456 9.94 -51.01 92.52
CA ASN A 456 8.79 -50.85 91.64
C ASN A 456 8.09 -52.20 91.48
N VAL A 457 6.79 -52.28 91.77
CA VAL A 457 5.99 -53.52 91.68
C VAL A 457 5.00 -53.50 90.51
N GLY A 458 5.18 -52.58 89.56
CA GLY A 458 4.23 -52.32 88.47
C GLY A 458 3.09 -51.39 88.87
N SER A 459 2.30 -50.93 87.88
CA SER A 459 1.17 -50.00 88.05
C SER A 459 1.52 -48.63 88.66
N GLY A 460 2.80 -48.23 88.63
CA GLY A 460 3.29 -46.96 89.17
C GLY A 460 3.42 -46.93 90.70
N PHE A 461 3.35 -48.08 91.38
CA PHE A 461 3.60 -48.16 92.82
C PHE A 461 5.05 -48.58 93.12
N CYS A 462 5.64 -47.89 94.08
CA CYS A 462 6.89 -48.27 94.72
C CYS A 462 6.56 -48.85 96.09
N VAL A 463 7.03 -50.05 96.41
CA VAL A 463 6.73 -50.74 97.68
C VAL A 463 8.01 -51.05 98.43
N ASN A 464 8.02 -50.84 99.74
CA ASN A 464 9.17 -51.15 100.59
C ASN A 464 9.47 -52.67 100.59
N GLN A 465 10.69 -53.04 100.96
CA GLN A 465 11.19 -54.43 100.92
C GLN A 465 10.53 -55.41 101.92
N CYS A 466 9.36 -55.08 102.48
CA CYS A 466 8.62 -55.88 103.47
C CYS A 466 7.66 -56.93 102.87
N SER A 467 7.62 -57.09 101.54
CA SER A 467 6.69 -57.98 100.83
C SER A 467 7.19 -59.42 100.66
N THR A 468 8.28 -59.82 101.34
CA THR A 468 8.75 -61.22 101.40
C THR A 468 8.09 -62.00 102.56
N PRO A 469 7.67 -63.26 102.36
CA PRO A 469 7.03 -64.04 103.43
C PRO A 469 8.03 -64.30 104.58
N GLY A 470 7.70 -63.89 105.81
CA GLY A 470 8.45 -64.25 107.03
C GLY A 470 9.02 -63.11 107.87
N TYR A 471 8.88 -61.84 107.45
CA TYR A 471 9.19 -60.67 108.29
C TYR A 471 7.91 -60.00 108.81
N TYR A 472 7.84 -59.74 110.13
CA TYR A 472 6.74 -59.01 110.76
C TYR A 472 6.90 -57.49 110.58
N CYS A 473 6.90 -56.99 109.34
CA CYS A 473 6.89 -55.56 109.06
C CYS A 473 5.71 -55.13 108.17
N THR A 474 5.20 -53.92 108.41
CA THR A 474 4.07 -53.36 107.68
C THR A 474 4.48 -52.96 106.26
N ALA A 475 3.75 -53.43 105.25
CA ALA A 475 3.99 -53.04 103.86
C ALA A 475 3.66 -51.56 103.65
N GLN A 476 4.59 -50.82 103.04
CA GLN A 476 4.42 -49.42 102.67
C GLN A 476 4.54 -49.26 101.16
N ALA A 477 3.53 -48.66 100.53
CA ALA A 477 3.51 -48.35 99.12
C ALA A 477 3.49 -46.83 98.92
N THR A 478 4.11 -46.33 97.85
CA THR A 478 4.08 -44.92 97.46
C THR A 478 3.85 -44.76 95.97
N ARG A 479 3.11 -43.72 95.57
CA ARG A 479 2.81 -43.39 94.16
C ARG A 479 2.72 -41.88 93.98
N GLN A 480 3.28 -41.40 92.88
CA GLN A 480 3.23 -39.98 92.50
C GLN A 480 2.26 -39.78 91.33
N GLU A 481 1.52 -38.67 91.33
CA GLU A 481 0.59 -38.30 90.27
C GLU A 481 0.67 -36.80 89.99
N VAL A 482 0.46 -36.40 88.75
CA VAL A 482 0.37 -34.98 88.35
C VAL A 482 -0.95 -34.74 87.65
N PHE A 483 -1.67 -33.69 88.07
CA PHE A 483 -2.90 -33.22 87.44
C PHE A 483 -2.76 -31.75 87.08
N THR A 484 -3.34 -31.37 85.95
CA THR A 484 -3.40 -29.98 85.49
C THR A 484 -4.86 -29.53 85.50
N LEU A 485 -5.13 -28.40 86.16
CA LEU A 485 -6.47 -27.82 86.25
C LEU A 485 -6.43 -26.37 85.77
N PRO A 486 -7.43 -25.92 85.00
CA PRO A 486 -7.48 -24.55 84.54
C PRO A 486 -7.76 -23.57 85.69
N LEU A 487 -7.21 -22.35 85.58
CA LEU A 487 -7.63 -21.22 86.42
C LEU A 487 -9.16 -21.05 86.41
N GLY A 488 -9.74 -20.90 87.61
CA GLY A 488 -11.18 -20.80 87.79
C GLY A 488 -11.92 -22.14 87.82
N PHE A 489 -11.20 -23.27 87.94
CA PHE A 489 -11.82 -24.58 88.11
C PHE A 489 -12.87 -24.56 89.25
N PRO A 490 -14.09 -25.09 89.04
CA PRO A 490 -15.18 -24.90 89.98
C PRO A 490 -14.93 -25.57 91.34
N ALA A 491 -15.62 -25.09 92.38
CA ALA A 491 -15.69 -25.75 93.67
C ALA A 491 -16.49 -27.07 93.58
N ASP A 492 -16.32 -27.95 94.56
CA ASP A 492 -17.04 -29.23 94.73
C ASP A 492 -16.95 -30.18 93.53
N THR A 493 -15.88 -30.06 92.73
CA THR A 493 -15.70 -30.85 91.50
C THR A 493 -14.65 -31.94 91.70
N ASP A 494 -14.94 -33.15 91.24
CA ASP A 494 -14.05 -34.30 91.32
C ASP A 494 -12.86 -34.13 90.37
N ILE A 495 -11.65 -34.35 90.90
CA ILE A 495 -10.40 -34.25 90.14
C ILE A 495 -9.93 -35.64 89.73
N ALA A 496 -9.71 -36.51 90.71
CA ALA A 496 -9.12 -37.82 90.49
C ALA A 496 -9.54 -38.85 91.54
N ARG A 497 -9.52 -40.13 91.15
CA ARG A 497 -9.77 -41.27 92.04
C ARG A 497 -8.45 -41.94 92.39
N LEU A 498 -8.18 -42.07 93.69
CA LEU A 498 -7.02 -42.77 94.24
C LEU A 498 -7.43 -44.17 94.68
N ILE A 499 -6.73 -45.18 94.15
CA ILE A 499 -6.92 -46.58 94.49
C ILE A 499 -5.68 -47.04 95.26
N PRO A 500 -5.79 -47.31 96.57
CA PRO A 500 -4.65 -47.72 97.40
C PRO A 500 -4.06 -49.05 96.94
N PHE A 501 -2.75 -49.22 97.15
CA PHE A 501 -2.07 -50.46 96.84
C PHE A 501 -2.60 -51.57 97.75
N PHE A 502 -2.98 -52.69 97.14
CA PHE A 502 -3.40 -53.87 97.88
C PHE A 502 -2.38 -55.00 97.66
N PRO A 503 -1.68 -55.47 98.70
CA PRO A 503 -0.64 -56.46 98.53
C PRO A 503 -1.17 -57.78 97.93
N PRO A 504 -0.56 -58.33 96.87
CA PRO A 504 -1.07 -59.50 96.16
C PRO A 504 -1.23 -60.74 97.05
N TYR A 505 -0.31 -60.95 98.01
CA TYR A 505 -0.36 -62.07 98.96
C TYR A 505 -1.58 -62.02 99.90
N MET A 506 -2.22 -60.86 100.06
CA MET A 506 -3.44 -60.70 100.87
C MET A 506 -4.72 -60.96 100.07
N ALA A 507 -4.62 -61.19 98.76
CA ALA A 507 -5.80 -61.38 97.90
C ALA A 507 -6.63 -62.61 98.32
N SER A 508 -5.97 -63.68 98.78
CA SER A 508 -6.62 -64.89 99.33
C SER A 508 -7.30 -64.66 100.68
N LEU A 509 -6.88 -63.64 101.44
CA LEU A 509 -7.44 -63.29 102.76
C LEU A 509 -8.74 -62.47 102.65
N ARG A 510 -9.07 -61.92 101.47
CA ARG A 510 -10.31 -61.14 101.25
C ARG A 510 -11.60 -61.92 101.53
N TYR A 511 -11.57 -63.24 101.49
CA TYR A 511 -12.73 -64.09 101.77
C TYR A 511 -12.95 -64.35 103.27
N TYR A 512 -11.93 -64.14 104.11
CA TYR A 512 -11.95 -64.48 105.53
C TYR A 512 -11.84 -63.25 106.45
N CYS A 513 -11.28 -62.15 105.95
CA CYS A 513 -11.07 -60.92 106.71
C CYS A 513 -11.74 -59.72 106.02
N GLN A 514 -12.46 -58.91 106.81
CA GLN A 514 -12.88 -57.57 106.39
C GLN A 514 -11.75 -56.57 106.64
N PHE A 515 -11.63 -55.54 105.80
CA PHE A 515 -10.59 -54.53 105.89
C PHE A 515 -11.20 -53.12 105.88
N GLN A 516 -10.55 -52.18 106.56
CA GLN A 516 -10.99 -50.78 106.59
C GLN A 516 -9.87 -49.84 106.14
N TYR A 517 -10.22 -48.88 105.27
CA TYR A 517 -9.34 -47.80 104.86
C TYR A 517 -9.58 -46.55 105.71
N THR A 518 -8.50 -45.86 106.05
CA THR A 518 -8.56 -44.49 106.57
C THR A 518 -7.70 -43.59 105.69
N PHE A 519 -8.19 -42.38 105.39
CA PHE A 519 -7.47 -41.40 104.58
C PHE A 519 -7.19 -40.14 105.39
N SER A 520 -5.99 -39.60 105.26
CA SER A 520 -5.60 -38.32 105.87
C SER A 520 -4.89 -37.42 104.86
N THR A 521 -5.10 -36.11 104.99
CA THR A 521 -4.52 -35.07 104.12
C THR A 521 -4.08 -33.89 104.96
N GLN A 522 -3.09 -33.14 104.48
CA GLN A 522 -2.74 -31.83 105.04
C GLN A 522 -3.80 -30.77 104.66
N PRO A 523 -3.87 -29.62 105.37
CA PRO A 523 -4.74 -28.50 105.00
C PRO A 523 -4.40 -28.00 103.59
N SER A 524 -5.40 -27.99 102.72
CA SER A 524 -5.26 -27.70 101.30
C SER A 524 -6.60 -27.23 100.73
N PRO A 525 -6.61 -26.41 99.65
CA PRO A 525 -7.83 -26.10 98.89
C PRO A 525 -8.50 -27.34 98.30
N PHE A 526 -7.80 -28.48 98.30
CA PHE A 526 -8.33 -29.78 97.93
C PHE A 526 -8.86 -30.55 99.15
N GLY A 527 -9.98 -31.24 98.95
CA GLY A 527 -10.60 -32.16 99.90
C GLY A 527 -10.52 -33.60 99.41
N ILE A 528 -10.70 -34.53 100.34
CA ILE A 528 -10.81 -35.95 100.02
C ILE A 528 -12.05 -36.53 100.66
N ARG A 529 -12.79 -37.29 99.86
CA ARG A 529 -13.94 -38.07 100.33
C ARG A 529 -13.72 -39.55 100.05
N MET A 530 -14.11 -40.38 101.01
CA MET A 530 -14.08 -41.84 100.86
C MET A 530 -15.26 -42.32 100.03
N LEU A 531 -15.00 -43.20 99.08
CA LEU A 531 -15.99 -43.88 98.25
C LEU A 531 -15.66 -45.37 98.23
N GLY A 532 -16.15 -46.10 99.23
CA GLY A 532 -15.84 -47.52 99.44
C GLY A 532 -14.34 -47.71 99.73
N ASN A 533 -13.66 -48.45 98.86
CA ASN A 533 -12.22 -48.75 98.99
C ASN A 533 -11.31 -47.76 98.23
N GLN A 534 -11.86 -46.61 97.81
CA GLN A 534 -11.17 -45.58 97.05
C GLN A 534 -11.33 -44.21 97.72
N ALA A 535 -10.42 -43.30 97.40
CA ALA A 535 -10.55 -41.88 97.75
C ALA A 535 -10.74 -41.05 96.49
N VAL A 536 -11.57 -40.01 96.57
CA VAL A 536 -11.73 -39.03 95.49
C VAL A 536 -11.24 -37.68 95.97
N ILE A 537 -10.30 -37.12 95.21
CA ILE A 537 -9.82 -35.74 95.41
C ILE A 537 -10.84 -34.82 94.75
N PHE A 538 -11.27 -33.79 95.47
CA PHE A 538 -12.19 -32.77 94.97
C PHE A 538 -11.75 -31.37 95.39
N THR A 539 -12.20 -30.34 94.68
CA THR A 539 -11.96 -28.93 95.05
C THR A 539 -12.91 -28.48 96.17
N LYS A 540 -12.41 -27.84 97.23
CA LYS A 540 -13.29 -27.23 98.27
C LYS A 540 -13.76 -25.84 97.89
N GLU A 541 -12.98 -25.15 97.07
CA GLU A 541 -13.23 -23.78 96.64
C GLU A 541 -12.83 -23.61 95.17
N LYS A 542 -13.33 -22.54 94.55
CA LYS A 542 -12.96 -22.19 93.18
C LYS A 542 -11.47 -21.80 93.15
N LEU A 543 -10.71 -22.40 92.24
CA LEU A 543 -9.27 -22.21 92.15
C LEU A 543 -8.94 -20.85 91.52
N GLY A 544 -8.67 -19.84 92.35
CA GLY A 544 -8.45 -18.46 91.91
C GLY A 544 -6.99 -18.02 91.79
N LYS A 545 -6.03 -18.86 92.19
CA LYS A 545 -4.59 -18.55 92.14
C LYS A 545 -3.87 -19.63 91.37
N ALA A 546 -3.02 -19.22 90.42
CA ALA A 546 -2.14 -20.12 89.70
C ALA A 546 -1.02 -20.61 90.61
N GLY A 547 -0.56 -21.84 90.37
CA GLY A 547 0.55 -22.43 91.10
C GLY A 547 0.42 -23.93 91.28
N ILE A 548 1.52 -24.54 91.70
CA ILE A 548 1.63 -25.98 91.90
C ILE A 548 1.38 -26.30 93.36
N HIS A 549 0.38 -27.14 93.59
CA HIS A 549 0.00 -27.60 94.91
C HIS A 549 0.40 -29.06 95.08
N GLN A 550 1.21 -29.35 96.10
CA GLN A 550 1.54 -30.72 96.49
C GLN A 550 0.56 -31.19 97.58
N LEU A 551 -0.15 -32.27 97.31
CA LEU A 551 -1.07 -32.93 98.23
C LEU A 551 -0.55 -34.32 98.57
N GLN A 552 -0.34 -34.57 99.85
CA GLN A 552 0.00 -35.91 100.34
C GLN A 552 -1.26 -36.59 100.89
N VAL A 553 -1.55 -37.79 100.42
CA VAL A 553 -2.72 -38.59 100.82
C VAL A 553 -2.24 -39.93 101.34
N THR A 554 -2.48 -40.22 102.60
CA THR A 554 -2.14 -41.53 103.18
C THR A 554 -3.40 -42.38 103.26
N ALA A 555 -3.32 -43.62 102.80
CA ALA A 555 -4.38 -44.63 102.85
C ALA A 555 -3.90 -45.83 103.66
N ASP A 556 -4.47 -46.02 104.84
CA ASP A 556 -4.09 -47.10 105.77
C ASP A 556 -5.13 -48.22 105.75
N LEU A 557 -4.68 -49.41 105.36
CA LEU A 557 -5.42 -50.67 105.38
C LEU A 557 -5.22 -51.34 106.74
N HIS A 558 -6.30 -51.57 107.48
CA HIS A 558 -6.25 -52.26 108.79
C HIS A 558 -6.93 -53.64 108.76
N TYR A 559 -6.46 -54.55 109.60
CA TYR A 559 -7.15 -55.79 109.95
C TYR A 559 -8.29 -55.51 110.96
N MET A 560 -9.19 -56.47 111.19
CA MET A 560 -10.35 -56.30 112.10
C MET A 560 -9.97 -56.09 113.57
N ASP A 561 -8.77 -56.50 113.98
CA ASP A 561 -8.23 -56.25 115.32
C ASP A 561 -7.61 -54.83 115.47
N GLY A 562 -7.68 -54.02 114.41
CA GLY A 562 -7.14 -52.66 114.37
C GLY A 562 -5.64 -52.59 114.03
N THR A 563 -4.98 -53.72 113.76
CA THR A 563 -3.57 -53.72 113.36
C THR A 563 -3.39 -53.21 111.92
N LEU A 564 -2.34 -52.41 111.68
CA LEU A 564 -2.06 -51.84 110.35
C LEU A 564 -1.46 -52.90 109.43
N ALA A 565 -2.19 -53.23 108.36
CA ALA A 565 -1.81 -54.22 107.35
C ALA A 565 -0.90 -53.62 106.26
N CYS A 566 -1.29 -52.47 105.70
CA CYS A 566 -0.54 -51.80 104.65
C CYS A 566 -0.83 -50.30 104.66
N ARG A 567 0.18 -49.47 104.39
CA ARG A 567 0.05 -48.02 104.21
C ARG A 567 0.41 -47.65 102.78
N THR A 568 -0.50 -46.99 102.06
CA THR A 568 -0.21 -46.40 100.76
C THR A 568 -0.13 -44.88 100.87
N VAL A 569 0.94 -44.27 100.39
CA VAL A 569 1.14 -42.82 100.37
C VAL A 569 1.08 -42.31 98.94
N PHE A 570 0.13 -41.45 98.61
CA PHE A 570 0.08 -40.75 97.35
C PHE A 570 0.69 -39.36 97.51
N THR A 571 1.59 -38.99 96.61
CA THR A 571 2.07 -37.61 96.47
C THR A 571 1.51 -37.07 95.16
N VAL A 572 0.50 -36.21 95.26
CA VAL A 572 -0.23 -35.67 94.11
C VAL A 572 0.18 -34.22 93.91
N TYR A 573 0.68 -33.90 92.73
CA TYR A 573 0.96 -32.53 92.30
C TYR A 573 -0.21 -32.04 91.46
N ILE A 574 -0.83 -30.93 91.84
CA ILE A 574 -1.91 -30.31 91.10
C ILE A 574 -1.40 -28.94 90.64
N ASP A 575 -1.13 -28.82 89.35
CA ASP A 575 -0.81 -27.54 88.72
C ASP A 575 -2.10 -26.81 88.35
N ILE A 576 -2.22 -25.56 88.81
CA ILE A 576 -3.32 -24.65 88.47
C ILE A 576 -2.75 -23.61 87.52
N SER A 577 -3.11 -23.68 86.24
CA SER A 577 -2.53 -22.85 85.19
C SER A 577 -3.50 -22.48 84.07
#